data_AF-A0AAP0QGL8-F1
#
_entry.id   AF-A0AAP0QGL8-F1
#
_cell.length_a   1.000
_cell.length_b   1.000
_cell.length_c   1.000
_cell.angle_alpha   90.00
_cell.angle_beta   90.00
_cell.angle_gamma   90.00
#
_symmetry.space_group_name_H-M   'P 1'
#
loop_
_entity.id
_entity.type
_entity.pdbx_description
1 polymer ?
#
loop_
_entity_poly.entity_id
_entity_poly.type
_entity_poly.pdbx_seq_one_letter_code
_entity_poly.pdbx_strand_id
1 'polypeptide(L)'
;MLYLDSIGVDFFSLINDHPPIVSASLNDIKSTVDLITSLDFAAAEFRRIVSMCPEILTSRASDILPVFTFLLREAKVNGSDLKRVISRRPRLLVSAVKTRLRPTLYFLQSMGIAEVNKHTYLLSCSVEDKLIPRLQYFQKMGFSKREATAMFRRFPQLFNYSVKDNYEPKLNYFVVEMGRDLKELKEFPQYFSFSLENRIKPRHQACVDKGVCFPLNVLLKTSEAQFHRRLDVCCNSSMPLTKSPLSPIKCLIDSM
;
A
#
# COMPACT_ATOMS: atom_id res chain seq x y z
N MET A 1 -34.82 7.48 7.60
CA MET A 1 -35.13 7.44 6.16
C MET A 1 -34.89 8.79 5.51
N LEU A 2 -35.83 9.75 5.51
CA LEU A 2 -35.75 10.99 4.72
C LEU A 2 -34.45 11.81 4.84
N TYR A 3 -33.80 11.81 6.01
CA TYR A 3 -32.58 12.58 6.21
C TYR A 3 -31.39 12.07 5.38
N LEU A 4 -31.13 10.76 5.34
CA LEU A 4 -30.00 10.21 4.58
C LEU A 4 -30.22 10.40 3.08
N ASP A 5 -31.45 10.19 2.62
CA ASP A 5 -31.82 10.44 1.22
C ASP A 5 -31.66 11.94 0.87
N SER A 6 -31.98 12.86 1.80
CA SER A 6 -31.82 14.30 1.59
C SER A 6 -30.36 14.76 1.42
N ILE A 7 -29.39 14.00 1.95
CA ILE A 7 -27.95 14.24 1.75
C ILE A 7 -27.37 13.35 0.64
N GLY A 8 -28.23 12.65 -0.11
CA GLY A 8 -27.90 11.81 -1.25
C GLY A 8 -27.31 10.45 -0.89
N VAL A 9 -27.46 9.99 0.35
CA VAL A 9 -27.10 8.64 0.76
C VAL A 9 -28.34 7.77 0.66
N ASP A 10 -28.40 6.89 -0.34
CA ASP A 10 -29.51 5.96 -0.54
C ASP A 10 -29.61 4.98 0.64
N PHE A 11 -30.67 5.13 1.43
CA PHE A 11 -30.90 4.33 2.61
C PHE A 11 -31.10 2.84 2.30
N PHE A 12 -31.75 2.50 1.16
CA PHE A 12 -32.02 1.11 0.82
C PHE A 12 -30.75 0.35 0.43
N SER A 13 -29.89 0.97 -0.37
CA SER A 13 -28.56 0.42 -0.65
C SER A 13 -27.74 0.29 0.64
N LEU A 14 -27.79 1.30 1.51
CA LEU A 14 -27.02 1.33 2.74
C LEU A 14 -27.41 0.23 3.74
N ILE A 15 -28.70 -0.11 3.87
CA ILE A 15 -29.13 -1.19 4.77
C ILE A 15 -28.53 -2.54 4.37
N ASN A 16 -28.44 -2.81 3.07
CA ASN A 16 -27.89 -4.08 2.58
C ASN A 16 -26.39 -4.18 2.91
N ASP A 17 -25.66 -3.08 2.79
CA ASP A 17 -24.21 -3.03 3.03
C ASP A 17 -23.85 -2.83 4.51
N HIS A 18 -24.74 -2.20 5.30
CA HIS A 18 -24.54 -1.87 6.71
C HIS A 18 -25.84 -1.92 7.53
N PRO A 19 -26.36 -3.11 7.84
CA PRO A 19 -27.60 -3.30 8.59
C PRO A 19 -27.70 -2.55 9.95
N PRO A 20 -26.61 -2.35 10.72
CA PRO A 20 -26.68 -1.62 12.00
C PRO A 20 -27.25 -0.20 11.90
N ILE A 21 -27.30 0.40 10.71
CA ILE A 21 -27.90 1.72 10.50
C ILE A 21 -29.38 1.80 10.91
N VAL A 22 -30.11 0.67 10.85
CA VAL A 22 -31.54 0.62 11.18
C VAL A 22 -31.80 0.92 12.66
N SER A 23 -30.87 0.51 13.52
CA SER A 23 -30.97 0.68 14.97
C SER A 23 -30.29 1.97 15.47
N ALA A 24 -29.66 2.74 14.58
CA ALA A 24 -28.93 3.93 14.95
C ALA A 24 -29.87 5.12 15.22
N SER A 25 -29.57 5.87 16.28
CA SER A 25 -30.29 7.10 16.61
C SER A 25 -30.13 8.14 15.52
N LEU A 26 -31.24 8.72 15.04
CA LEU A 26 -31.20 9.79 14.03
C LEU A 26 -30.40 11.01 14.51
N ASN A 27 -30.44 11.31 15.81
CA ASN A 27 -29.68 12.41 16.38
C ASN A 27 -28.17 12.14 16.37
N ASP A 28 -27.76 10.89 16.62
CA ASP A 28 -26.36 10.50 16.57
C ASP A 28 -25.85 10.53 15.13
N ILE A 29 -26.65 10.03 14.17
CA ILE A 29 -26.34 10.09 12.73
C ILE A 29 -26.13 11.56 12.31
N LYS A 30 -27.09 12.45 12.62
CA LYS A 30 -26.99 13.88 12.29
C LYS A 30 -25.74 14.52 12.90
N SER A 31 -25.51 14.29 14.19
CA SER A 31 -24.33 14.83 14.90
C SER A 31 -23.02 14.38 14.26
N THR A 32 -22.94 13.12 13.85
CA THR A 32 -21.76 12.58 13.16
C THR A 32 -21.61 13.11 11.75
N VAL A 33 -22.70 13.25 10.99
CA VAL A 33 -22.68 13.87 9.66
C VAL A 33 -22.19 15.31 9.77
N ASP A 34 -22.76 16.11 10.68
CA ASP A 34 -22.39 17.52 10.91
C ASP A 34 -20.92 17.65 11.32
N LEU A 35 -20.43 16.75 12.19
CA LEU A 35 -19.02 16.72 12.57
C LEU A 35 -18.11 16.48 11.37
N ILE A 36 -18.46 15.55 10.49
CA ILE A 36 -17.63 15.22 9.33
C ILE A 36 -17.69 16.34 8.29
N THR A 37 -18.87 16.86 7.99
CA THR A 37 -19.06 17.94 7.03
C THR A 37 -18.46 19.26 7.51
N SER A 38 -18.19 19.43 8.81
CA SER A 38 -17.41 20.57 9.33
C SER A 38 -15.98 20.68 8.76
N LEU A 39 -15.47 19.60 8.13
CA LEU A 39 -14.22 19.61 7.37
C LEU A 39 -14.38 20.12 5.93
N ASP A 40 -15.53 20.72 5.61
CA ASP A 40 -15.86 21.31 4.31
C ASP A 40 -15.81 20.28 3.16
N PHE A 41 -16.38 19.10 3.38
CA PHE A 41 -16.57 18.10 2.31
C PHE A 41 -17.73 18.50 1.40
N ALA A 42 -17.50 18.43 0.08
CA ALA A 42 -18.60 18.48 -0.87
C ALA A 42 -19.49 17.23 -0.69
N ALA A 43 -20.79 17.36 -1.01
CA ALA A 43 -21.74 16.25 -0.84
C ALA A 43 -21.29 14.96 -1.57
N ALA A 44 -20.68 15.08 -2.77
CA ALA A 44 -20.15 13.94 -3.50
C ALA A 44 -18.96 13.26 -2.80
N GLU A 45 -18.10 14.03 -2.13
CA GLU A 45 -16.98 13.50 -1.36
C GLU A 45 -17.49 12.76 -0.12
N PHE A 46 -18.48 13.33 0.57
CA PHE A 46 -19.12 12.68 1.72
C PHE A 46 -19.77 11.35 1.33
N ARG A 47 -20.54 11.31 0.24
CA ARG A 47 -21.14 10.06 -0.26
C ARG A 47 -20.10 8.99 -0.56
N ARG A 48 -18.97 9.37 -1.17
CA ARG A 48 -17.84 8.45 -1.42
C ARG A 48 -17.23 7.94 -0.11
N ILE A 49 -17.11 8.78 0.91
CA ILE A 49 -16.62 8.38 2.24
C ILE A 49 -17.55 7.33 2.85
N VAL A 50 -18.87 7.58 2.83
CA VAL A 50 -19.89 6.65 3.33
C VAL A 50 -19.88 5.35 2.54
N SER A 51 -19.81 5.38 1.21
CA SER A 51 -19.77 4.17 0.39
C SER A 51 -18.52 3.31 0.65
N MET A 52 -17.41 3.92 1.06
CA MET A 52 -16.18 3.21 1.43
C MET A 52 -16.17 2.70 2.87
N CYS A 53 -16.95 3.31 3.77
CA CYS A 53 -16.95 3.03 5.20
C CYS A 53 -18.29 3.45 5.83
N PRO A 54 -19.36 2.67 5.63
CA PRO A 54 -20.69 3.00 6.14
C PRO A 54 -20.76 2.99 7.67
N GLU A 55 -19.82 2.30 8.35
CA GLU A 55 -19.71 2.25 9.81
C GLU A 55 -19.55 3.64 10.45
N ILE A 56 -19.13 4.63 9.67
CA ILE A 56 -19.03 6.02 10.09
C ILE A 56 -20.39 6.56 10.54
N LEU A 57 -21.48 6.22 9.83
CA LEU A 57 -22.82 6.74 10.14
C LEU A 57 -23.38 6.21 11.47
N THR A 58 -22.87 5.07 11.94
CA THR A 58 -23.25 4.47 13.23
C THR A 58 -22.23 4.75 14.34
N SER A 59 -21.17 5.50 14.04
CA SER A 59 -20.18 5.94 15.03
C SER A 59 -20.67 7.20 15.73
N ARG A 60 -20.38 7.34 17.02
CA ARG A 60 -20.73 8.56 17.77
C ARG A 60 -19.69 9.65 17.53
N ALA A 61 -20.12 10.89 17.48
CA ALA A 61 -19.23 12.05 17.40
C ALA A 61 -18.15 12.03 18.51
N SER A 62 -18.50 11.57 19.72
CA SER A 62 -17.56 11.42 20.86
C SER A 62 -16.43 10.41 20.59
N ASP A 63 -16.64 9.44 19.71
CA ASP A 63 -15.65 8.43 19.35
C ASP A 63 -14.75 8.94 18.20
N ILE A 64 -15.29 9.80 17.33
CA ILE A 64 -14.59 10.37 16.16
C ILE A 64 -13.68 11.54 16.56
N LEU A 65 -14.11 12.42 17.48
CA LEU A 65 -13.33 13.59 17.91
C LEU A 65 -11.91 13.25 18.39
N PRO A 66 -11.69 12.19 19.20
CA PRO A 66 -10.36 11.73 19.56
C PRO A 66 -9.49 11.33 18.36
N VAL A 67 -10.08 10.84 17.27
CA VAL A 67 -9.34 10.49 16.04
C VAL A 67 -8.76 11.74 15.39
N PHE A 68 -9.52 12.83 15.28
CA PHE A 68 -9.00 14.10 14.76
C PHE A 68 -7.86 14.64 15.62
N THR A 69 -8.05 14.60 16.94
CA THR A 69 -7.01 15.01 17.90
C THR A 69 -5.74 14.17 17.72
N PHE A 70 -5.89 12.84 17.63
CA PHE A 70 -4.78 11.92 17.38
C PHE A 70 -4.06 12.22 16.06
N LEU A 71 -4.80 12.40 14.96
CA LEU A 71 -4.21 12.66 13.64
C LEU A 71 -3.40 13.95 13.63
N LEU A 72 -3.94 15.02 14.22
CA LEU A 72 -3.29 16.34 14.25
C LEU A 72 -2.12 16.39 15.24
N ARG A 73 -2.29 15.83 16.44
CA ARG A 73 -1.34 16.03 17.56
C ARG A 73 -0.29 14.93 17.64
N GLU A 74 -0.65 13.68 17.40
CA GLU A 74 0.22 12.52 17.57
C GLU A 74 0.79 12.05 16.23
N ALA A 75 -0.06 11.84 15.23
CA ALA A 75 0.38 11.41 13.90
C ALA A 75 0.95 12.56 13.05
N LYS A 76 0.89 13.81 13.53
CA LYS A 76 1.45 15.03 12.89
C LYS A 76 0.91 15.29 11.48
N VAL A 77 -0.36 15.01 11.24
CA VAL A 77 -1.06 15.41 10.01
C VAL A 77 -1.32 16.92 10.09
N ASN A 78 -0.97 17.66 9.03
CA ASN A 78 -1.31 19.09 8.95
C ASN A 78 -2.83 19.25 8.86
N GLY A 79 -3.39 20.29 9.48
CA GLY A 79 -4.83 20.58 9.40
C GLY A 79 -5.34 20.68 7.96
N SER A 80 -4.57 21.33 7.08
CA SER A 80 -4.86 21.46 5.64
C SER A 80 -4.86 20.13 4.88
N ASP A 81 -4.21 19.09 5.40
CA ASP A 81 -4.14 17.76 4.79
C ASP A 81 -5.22 16.81 5.33
N LEU A 82 -5.89 17.17 6.44
CA LEU A 82 -6.82 16.30 7.15
C LEU A 82 -7.96 15.82 6.25
N LYS A 83 -8.60 16.75 5.52
CA LYS A 83 -9.65 16.45 4.54
C LYS A 83 -9.20 15.35 3.57
N ARG A 84 -8.01 15.52 2.97
CA ARG A 84 -7.43 14.57 2.00
C ARG A 84 -7.11 13.21 2.62
N VAL A 85 -6.59 13.20 3.84
CA VAL A 85 -6.27 11.97 4.59
C VAL A 85 -7.54 11.16 4.85
N ILE A 86 -8.60 11.82 5.33
CA ILE A 86 -9.90 11.18 5.61
C ILE A 86 -10.55 10.68 4.32
N SER A 87 -10.57 11.47 3.23
CA SER A 87 -11.11 11.01 1.94
C SER A 87 -10.42 9.75 1.42
N ARG A 88 -9.10 9.63 1.62
CA ARG A 88 -8.32 8.47 1.17
C ARG A 88 -8.48 7.26 2.11
N ARG A 89 -8.71 7.49 3.39
CA ARG A 89 -8.84 6.42 4.39
C ARG A 89 -9.95 6.72 5.43
N PRO A 90 -11.23 6.64 5.04
CA PRO A 90 -12.36 6.86 5.94
C PRO A 90 -12.34 5.99 7.20
N ARG A 91 -11.83 4.76 7.09
CA ARG A 91 -11.71 3.80 8.19
C ARG A 91 -10.88 4.31 9.38
N LEU A 92 -10.11 5.38 9.22
CA LEU A 92 -9.45 6.05 10.35
C LEU A 92 -10.47 6.55 11.38
N LEU A 93 -11.60 7.12 10.94
CA LEU A 93 -12.62 7.72 11.80
C LEU A 93 -13.33 6.70 12.70
N VAL A 94 -13.41 5.45 12.26
CA VAL A 94 -14.06 4.34 13.01
C VAL A 94 -13.04 3.46 13.73
N SER A 95 -11.75 3.80 13.68
CA SER A 95 -10.70 3.05 14.36
C SER A 95 -10.46 3.62 15.75
N ALA A 96 -10.59 2.77 16.77
CA ALA A 96 -10.34 3.18 18.15
C ALA A 96 -8.90 3.68 18.34
N VAL A 97 -8.74 4.89 18.89
CA VAL A 97 -7.43 5.51 19.12
C VAL A 97 -6.55 4.63 20.00
N LYS A 98 -7.09 4.16 21.14
CA LYS A 98 -6.35 3.43 22.18
C LYS A 98 -5.88 2.05 21.72
N THR A 99 -6.71 1.32 20.99
CA THR A 99 -6.49 -0.10 20.69
C THR A 99 -6.09 -0.37 19.24
N ARG A 100 -6.20 0.62 18.34
CA ARG A 100 -5.81 0.49 16.93
C ARG A 100 -4.81 1.55 16.52
N LEU A 101 -5.19 2.83 16.54
CA LEU A 101 -4.37 3.87 15.90
C LEU A 101 -3.04 4.11 16.62
N ARG A 102 -3.06 4.21 17.94
CA ARG A 102 -1.87 4.50 18.76
C ARG A 102 -0.89 3.32 18.83
N PRO A 103 -1.32 2.05 19.01
CA PRO A 103 -0.45 0.90 18.86
C PRO A 103 0.23 0.84 17.47
N THR A 104 -0.52 1.09 16.40
CA THR A 104 0.03 1.11 15.04
C THR A 104 1.04 2.25 14.84
N LEU A 105 0.77 3.44 15.38
CA LEU A 105 1.73 4.54 15.37
C LEU A 105 3.07 4.13 16.02
N TYR A 106 3.03 3.56 17.22
CA TYR A 106 4.22 3.12 17.94
C TYR A 106 4.96 1.98 17.23
N PHE A 107 4.22 1.03 16.65
CA PHE A 107 4.81 -0.01 15.83
C PHE A 107 5.60 0.56 14.65
N LEU A 108 4.99 1.47 13.87
CA LEU A 108 5.66 2.11 12.72
C LEU A 108 6.90 2.89 13.16
N GLN A 109 6.81 3.65 14.25
CA GLN A 109 7.94 4.39 14.80
C GLN A 109 9.06 3.47 15.28
N SER A 110 8.73 2.35 15.95
CA SER A 110 9.72 1.36 16.39
C SER A 110 10.46 0.67 15.24
N MET A 111 9.86 0.63 14.05
CA MET A 111 10.49 0.15 12.82
C MET A 111 11.36 1.21 12.13
N GLY A 112 11.41 2.44 12.65
CA GLY A 112 12.13 3.57 12.08
C GLY A 112 11.36 4.32 11.00
N ILE A 113 10.03 4.18 10.92
CA ILE A 113 9.17 5.01 10.07
C ILE A 113 8.73 6.22 10.90
N ALA A 114 9.54 7.27 10.90
CA ALA A 114 9.28 8.47 11.70
C ALA A 114 8.13 9.33 11.14
N GLU A 115 8.09 9.49 9.81
CA GLU A 115 7.14 10.34 9.09
C GLU A 115 5.78 9.66 8.89
N VAL A 116 5.10 9.30 9.98
CA VAL A 116 3.84 8.53 9.94
C VAL A 116 2.69 9.31 9.29
N ASN A 117 2.74 10.64 9.30
CA ASN A 117 1.84 11.52 8.53
C ASN A 117 1.82 11.20 7.02
N LYS A 118 2.92 10.67 6.46
CA LYS A 118 3.01 10.25 5.04
C LYS A 118 2.45 8.84 4.81
N HIS A 119 2.20 8.09 5.88
CA HIS A 119 1.76 6.69 5.86
C HIS A 119 0.48 6.44 6.68
N THR A 120 -0.39 7.45 6.81
CA THR A 120 -1.62 7.39 7.61
C THR A 120 -2.57 6.26 7.19
N TYR A 121 -2.51 5.79 5.94
CA TYR A 121 -3.26 4.63 5.47
C TYR A 121 -2.96 3.34 6.27
N LEU A 122 -1.79 3.26 6.90
CA LEU A 122 -1.40 2.14 7.76
C LEU A 122 -2.02 2.21 9.16
N LEU A 123 -2.35 3.38 9.69
CA LEU A 123 -2.77 3.55 11.09
C LEU A 123 -4.05 2.75 11.44
N SER A 124 -4.94 2.58 10.46
CA SER A 124 -6.16 1.75 10.61
C SER A 124 -5.91 0.23 10.59
N CYS A 125 -4.70 -0.22 10.23
CA CYS A 125 -4.36 -1.65 10.13
C CYS A 125 -4.07 -2.26 11.49
N SER A 126 -4.46 -3.54 11.67
CA SER A 126 -4.08 -4.33 12.85
C SER A 126 -2.58 -4.63 12.82
N VAL A 127 -1.87 -4.38 13.92
CA VAL A 127 -0.44 -4.69 14.00
C VAL A 127 -0.25 -6.21 13.98
N GLU A 128 -1.04 -6.90 14.79
CA GLU A 128 -0.97 -8.34 15.05
C GLU A 128 -1.47 -9.15 13.86
N ASP A 129 -2.59 -8.77 13.27
CA ASP A 129 -3.23 -9.58 12.22
C ASP A 129 -2.74 -9.21 10.81
N LYS A 130 -2.20 -8.00 10.64
CA LYS A 130 -1.84 -7.48 9.31
C LYS A 130 -0.37 -7.16 9.16
N LEU A 131 0.19 -6.32 10.03
CA LEU A 131 1.55 -5.79 9.82
C LEU A 131 2.63 -6.82 10.15
N ILE A 132 2.55 -7.46 11.33
CA ILE A 132 3.51 -8.47 11.78
C ILE A 132 3.56 -9.69 10.84
N PRO A 133 2.43 -10.28 10.38
CA PRO A 133 2.47 -11.44 9.50
C PRO A 133 3.19 -11.17 8.17
N ARG A 134 3.11 -9.94 7.65
CA ARG A 134 3.83 -9.54 6.43
C ARG A 134 5.33 -9.43 6.67
N LEU A 135 5.73 -8.90 7.82
CA LEU A 135 7.14 -8.84 8.20
C LEU A 135 7.72 -10.24 8.48
N GLN A 136 6.94 -11.11 9.13
CA GLN A 136 7.30 -12.52 9.37
C GLN A 136 7.41 -13.31 8.08
N TYR A 137 6.57 -13.03 7.10
CA TYR A 137 6.66 -13.68 5.80
C TYR A 137 8.00 -13.40 5.11
N PHE A 138 8.52 -12.16 5.16
CA PHE A 138 9.86 -11.85 4.63
C PHE A 138 10.97 -12.60 5.38
N GLN A 139 10.80 -12.85 6.68
CA GLN A 139 11.74 -13.71 7.41
C GLN A 139 11.67 -15.16 6.94
N LYS A 140 10.46 -15.68 6.69
CA LYS A 140 10.25 -17.01 6.11
C LYS A 140 10.87 -17.16 4.70
N MET A 141 10.91 -16.08 3.92
CA MET A 141 11.59 -16.07 2.61
C MET A 141 13.12 -16.23 2.73
N GLY A 142 13.72 -15.93 3.89
CA GLY A 142 15.16 -15.99 4.09
C GLY A 142 15.83 -14.68 4.53
N PHE A 143 15.08 -13.58 4.70
CA PHE A 143 15.66 -12.34 5.21
C PHE A 143 15.80 -12.36 6.74
N SER A 144 16.88 -11.82 7.28
CA SER A 144 16.95 -11.59 8.73
C SER A 144 15.88 -10.56 9.17
N LYS A 145 15.48 -10.60 10.46
CA LYS A 145 14.57 -9.58 11.03
C LYS A 145 15.02 -8.15 10.73
N ARG A 146 16.34 -7.89 10.84
CA ARG A 146 16.93 -6.57 10.57
C ARG A 146 16.75 -6.16 9.10
N GLU A 147 16.96 -7.08 8.17
CA GLU A 147 16.81 -6.83 6.74
C GLU A 147 15.35 -6.61 6.37
N ALA A 148 14.45 -7.48 6.83
CA ALA A 148 13.01 -7.32 6.61
C ALA A 148 12.54 -5.95 7.16
N THR A 149 12.90 -5.59 8.39
CA THR A 149 12.55 -4.28 8.95
C THR A 149 13.12 -3.13 8.11
N ALA A 150 14.37 -3.23 7.65
CA ALA A 150 14.98 -2.21 6.80
C ALA A 150 14.24 -2.06 5.45
N MET A 151 13.79 -3.15 4.84
CA MET A 151 13.02 -3.15 3.61
C MET A 151 11.65 -2.47 3.80
N PHE A 152 10.90 -2.84 4.84
CA PHE A 152 9.60 -2.24 5.15
C PHE A 152 9.72 -0.77 5.58
N ARG A 153 10.81 -0.38 6.25
CA ARG A 153 11.09 1.02 6.56
C ARG A 153 11.33 1.84 5.29
N ARG A 154 12.11 1.31 4.33
CA ARG A 154 12.41 2.00 3.07
C ARG A 154 11.21 2.02 2.10
N PHE A 155 10.35 1.02 2.17
CA PHE A 155 9.16 0.91 1.32
C PHE A 155 7.93 0.42 2.11
N PRO A 156 7.29 1.29 2.92
CA PRO A 156 6.16 0.92 3.78
C PRO A 156 4.93 0.39 3.04
N GLN A 157 4.85 0.59 1.72
CA GLN A 157 3.81 0.02 0.86
C GLN A 157 3.81 -1.52 0.90
N LEU A 158 4.91 -2.16 1.28
CA LEU A 158 4.95 -3.60 1.55
C LEU A 158 3.88 -4.05 2.56
N PHE A 159 3.45 -3.20 3.49
CA PHE A 159 2.36 -3.59 4.40
C PHE A 159 0.98 -3.75 3.72
N ASN A 160 0.83 -3.30 2.46
CA ASN A 160 -0.45 -3.35 1.76
C ASN A 160 -0.62 -4.59 0.88
N TYR A 161 0.47 -5.27 0.50
CA TYR A 161 0.38 -6.41 -0.39
C TYR A 161 -0.06 -7.68 0.35
N SER A 162 -0.82 -8.53 -0.35
CA SER A 162 -1.23 -9.84 0.15
C SER A 162 -0.03 -10.79 0.14
N VAL A 163 0.08 -11.62 1.17
CA VAL A 163 1.08 -12.70 1.17
C VAL A 163 0.77 -13.68 0.05
N LYS A 164 -0.46 -14.21 0.03
CA LYS A 164 -0.91 -15.22 -0.93
C LYS A 164 -1.02 -14.69 -2.35
N ASP A 165 -1.65 -13.54 -2.53
CA ASP A 165 -2.03 -13.07 -3.87
C ASP A 165 -0.98 -12.18 -4.53
N ASN A 166 0.09 -11.82 -3.81
CA ASN A 166 1.14 -10.96 -4.34
C ASN A 166 2.53 -11.52 -4.05
N TYR A 167 2.89 -11.72 -2.78
CA TYR A 167 4.26 -12.09 -2.46
C TYR A 167 4.62 -13.50 -2.91
N GLU A 168 3.80 -14.50 -2.62
CA GLU A 168 4.03 -15.90 -3.01
C GLU A 168 4.22 -16.07 -4.53
N PRO A 169 3.27 -15.66 -5.39
CA PRO A 169 3.41 -15.87 -6.83
C PRO A 169 4.59 -15.10 -7.43
N LYS A 170 4.86 -13.88 -6.94
CA LYS A 170 5.99 -13.08 -7.44
C LYS A 170 7.33 -13.60 -6.96
N LEU A 171 7.42 -14.13 -5.75
CA LEU A 171 8.62 -14.78 -5.23
C LEU A 171 8.91 -16.08 -5.97
N ASN A 172 7.88 -16.90 -6.20
CA ASN A 172 8.02 -18.13 -6.98
C ASN A 172 8.55 -17.83 -8.37
N TYR A 173 7.95 -16.86 -9.08
CA TYR A 173 8.44 -16.44 -10.39
C TYR A 173 9.89 -15.92 -10.33
N PHE A 174 10.21 -15.11 -9.31
CA PHE A 174 11.54 -14.52 -9.15
C PHE A 174 12.65 -15.58 -8.95
N VAL A 175 12.40 -16.59 -8.14
CA VAL A 175 13.41 -17.60 -7.81
C VAL A 175 13.43 -18.72 -8.84
N VAL A 176 12.26 -19.24 -9.22
CA VAL A 176 12.15 -20.43 -10.09
C VAL A 176 12.32 -20.07 -11.56
N GLU A 177 11.60 -19.05 -12.03
CA GLU A 177 11.56 -18.72 -13.46
C GLU A 177 12.67 -17.74 -13.86
N MET A 178 12.95 -16.73 -13.03
CA MET A 178 14.03 -15.77 -13.32
C MET A 178 15.40 -16.25 -12.82
N GLY A 179 15.46 -17.26 -11.94
CA GLY A 179 16.72 -17.79 -11.39
C GLY A 179 17.52 -16.77 -10.57
N ARG A 180 16.86 -15.85 -9.87
CA ARG A 180 17.52 -14.69 -9.22
C ARG A 180 17.76 -14.86 -7.73
N ASP A 181 18.78 -14.13 -7.25
CA ASP A 181 19.17 -14.09 -5.85
C ASP A 181 18.27 -13.15 -5.03
N LEU A 182 17.81 -13.63 -3.86
CA LEU A 182 16.97 -12.87 -2.93
C LEU A 182 17.58 -11.53 -2.49
N LYS A 183 18.91 -11.41 -2.52
CA LYS A 183 19.63 -10.15 -2.26
C LYS A 183 19.15 -9.01 -3.17
N GLU A 184 18.76 -9.30 -4.41
CA GLU A 184 18.23 -8.24 -5.29
C GLU A 184 16.87 -7.70 -4.81
N LEU A 185 16.03 -8.54 -4.20
CA LEU A 185 14.77 -8.08 -3.60
C LEU A 185 15.03 -7.19 -2.38
N LYS A 186 16.08 -7.49 -1.61
CA LYS A 186 16.54 -6.61 -0.52
C LYS A 186 16.93 -5.25 -1.07
N GLU A 187 17.66 -5.19 -2.18
CA GLU A 187 18.08 -3.93 -2.81
C GLU A 187 16.92 -3.19 -3.51
N PHE A 188 15.94 -3.92 -4.05
CA PHE A 188 14.80 -3.37 -4.77
C PHE A 188 13.46 -3.98 -4.33
N PRO A 189 12.97 -3.67 -3.10
CA PRO A 189 11.72 -4.20 -2.56
C PRO A 189 10.49 -3.78 -3.37
N GLN A 190 10.62 -2.73 -4.19
CA GLN A 190 9.58 -2.29 -5.12
C GLN A 190 9.25 -3.34 -6.18
N TYR A 191 10.04 -4.40 -6.34
CA TYR A 191 9.67 -5.56 -7.15
C TYR A 191 8.21 -6.01 -6.91
N PHE A 192 7.79 -6.09 -5.65
CA PHE A 192 6.44 -6.52 -5.28
C PHE A 192 5.32 -5.52 -5.62
N SER A 193 5.64 -4.29 -6.03
CA SER A 193 4.65 -3.30 -6.47
C SER A 193 4.30 -3.42 -7.96
N PHE A 194 5.14 -4.05 -8.77
CA PHE A 194 4.89 -4.21 -10.21
C PHE A 194 3.95 -5.38 -10.50
N SER A 195 3.13 -5.26 -11.55
CA SER A 195 2.25 -6.34 -11.98
C SER A 195 3.07 -7.55 -12.44
N LEU A 196 2.73 -8.75 -11.95
CA LEU A 196 3.40 -9.97 -12.37
C LEU A 196 3.16 -10.24 -13.86
N GLU A 197 1.89 -10.23 -14.28
CA GLU A 197 1.47 -10.55 -15.65
C GLU A 197 1.76 -9.44 -16.65
N ASN A 198 1.59 -8.17 -16.24
CA ASN A 198 1.63 -7.05 -17.20
C ASN A 198 2.98 -6.31 -17.22
N ARG A 199 3.92 -6.65 -16.33
CA ARG A 199 5.19 -5.92 -16.21
C ARG A 199 6.39 -6.82 -16.00
N ILE A 200 6.34 -7.71 -15.01
CA ILE A 200 7.49 -8.55 -14.65
C ILE A 200 7.72 -9.62 -15.72
N LYS A 201 6.71 -10.46 -16.00
CA LYS A 201 6.82 -11.55 -16.97
C LYS A 201 7.16 -11.09 -18.40
N PRO A 202 6.47 -10.10 -18.99
CA PRO A 202 6.73 -9.72 -20.38
C PRO A 202 8.14 -9.15 -20.57
N ARG A 203 8.61 -8.37 -19.60
CA ARG A 203 9.95 -7.78 -19.66
C ARG A 203 11.05 -8.78 -19.38
N HIS A 204 10.83 -9.72 -18.46
CA HIS A 204 11.74 -10.83 -18.25
C HIS A 204 11.89 -11.66 -19.53
N GLN A 205 10.77 -12.04 -20.16
CA GLN A 205 10.80 -12.83 -21.41
C GLN A 205 11.51 -12.08 -22.54
N ALA A 206 11.22 -10.79 -22.74
CA ALA A 206 11.90 -9.99 -23.75
C ALA A 206 13.42 -9.91 -23.52
N CYS A 207 13.87 -9.89 -22.25
CA CYS A 207 15.28 -9.98 -21.93
C CYS A 207 15.87 -11.37 -22.25
N VAL A 208 15.16 -12.46 -21.93
CA VAL A 208 15.56 -13.83 -22.27
C VAL A 208 15.70 -14.02 -23.77
N ASP A 209 14.72 -13.55 -24.56
CA ASP A 209 14.71 -13.67 -26.03
C ASP A 209 15.91 -12.94 -26.68
N LYS A 210 16.47 -11.94 -26.00
CA LYS A 210 17.65 -11.19 -26.43
C LYS A 210 18.94 -11.61 -25.72
N GLY A 211 18.90 -12.60 -24.83
CA GLY A 211 20.06 -13.07 -24.08
C GLY A 211 20.66 -12.05 -23.12
N VAL A 212 19.86 -11.09 -22.61
CA VAL A 212 20.31 -10.05 -21.68
C VAL A 212 19.72 -10.24 -20.29
N CYS A 213 20.41 -9.71 -19.27
CA CYS A 213 19.92 -9.73 -17.89
C CYS A 213 20.08 -8.33 -17.26
N PHE A 214 18.98 -7.60 -17.09
CA PHE A 214 19.00 -6.26 -16.51
C PHE A 214 18.79 -6.25 -14.99
N PRO A 215 19.46 -5.37 -14.23
CA PRO A 215 19.12 -5.12 -12.83
C PRO A 215 17.63 -4.78 -12.64
N LEU A 216 17.02 -5.17 -11.52
CA LEU A 216 15.56 -5.04 -11.32
C LEU A 216 15.02 -3.62 -11.47
N ASN A 217 15.78 -2.62 -11.01
CA ASN A 217 15.42 -1.22 -11.18
C ASN A 217 15.37 -0.84 -12.67
N VAL A 218 16.30 -1.31 -13.49
CA VAL A 218 16.31 -1.07 -14.94
C VAL A 218 15.18 -1.85 -15.61
N LEU A 219 15.02 -3.12 -15.25
CA LEU A 219 13.99 -4.00 -15.79
C LEU A 219 12.58 -3.44 -15.55
N LEU A 220 12.29 -2.95 -14.33
CA LEU A 220 10.91 -2.70 -13.91
C LEU A 220 10.56 -1.21 -13.79
N LYS A 221 11.51 -0.33 -13.43
CA LYS A 221 11.23 1.09 -13.17
C LYS A 221 11.23 1.95 -14.43
N THR A 222 11.94 1.54 -15.48
CA THR A 222 12.05 2.29 -16.74
C THR A 222 10.71 2.37 -17.49
N SER A 223 10.49 3.45 -18.25
CA SER A 223 9.31 3.54 -19.12
C SER A 223 9.34 2.43 -20.19
N GLU A 224 8.24 2.21 -20.88
CA GLU A 224 8.18 1.22 -21.96
C GLU A 224 9.16 1.57 -23.10
N ALA A 225 9.14 2.83 -23.54
CA ALA A 225 10.07 3.31 -24.56
C ALA A 225 11.55 3.19 -24.14
N GLN A 226 11.87 3.49 -22.88
CA GLN A 226 13.23 3.36 -22.36
C GLN A 226 13.67 1.89 -22.24
N PHE A 227 12.76 1.01 -21.83
CA PHE A 227 13.05 -0.42 -21.73
C PHE A 227 13.41 -1.01 -23.10
N HIS A 228 12.58 -0.78 -24.12
CA HIS A 228 12.84 -1.27 -25.47
C HIS A 228 14.10 -0.67 -26.07
N ARG A 229 14.32 0.65 -25.90
CA ARG A 229 15.57 1.28 -26.36
C ARG A 229 16.81 0.62 -25.76
N ARG A 230 16.79 0.30 -24.47
CA ARG A 230 17.92 -0.39 -23.80
C ARG A 230 18.09 -1.81 -24.33
N LEU A 231 16.97 -2.50 -24.57
CA LEU A 231 16.97 -3.85 -25.13
C LEU A 231 17.60 -3.87 -26.54
N ASP A 232 17.25 -2.91 -27.40
CA ASP A 232 17.77 -2.80 -28.77
C ASP A 232 19.27 -2.50 -28.82
N VAL A 233 19.76 -1.60 -27.96
CA VAL A 233 21.20 -1.27 -27.88
C VAL A 233 22.03 -2.50 -27.53
N CYS A 234 21.54 -3.35 -26.62
CA CYS A 234 22.22 -4.58 -26.24
C CYS A 234 22.17 -5.65 -27.33
N CYS A 235 21.17 -5.64 -28.23
CA CYS A 235 21.13 -6.54 -29.38
C CYS A 235 22.16 -6.19 -30.45
N ASN A 236 22.43 -4.89 -30.63
CA ASN A 236 23.32 -4.38 -31.68
C ASN A 236 24.80 -4.39 -31.28
N SER A 237 25.08 -4.66 -30.01
CA SER A 237 26.43 -4.87 -29.50
C SER A 237 26.71 -6.37 -29.51
N SER A 238 27.26 -6.90 -30.60
CA SER A 238 27.67 -8.30 -30.68
C SER A 238 28.57 -8.65 -29.49
N MET A 239 28.14 -9.58 -28.64
CA MET A 239 28.98 -10.14 -27.57
C MET A 239 29.06 -11.67 -27.71
N PRO A 240 30.21 -12.28 -27.35
CA PRO A 240 30.56 -13.63 -27.75
C PRO A 240 29.70 -14.67 -27.03
N LEU A 241 29.29 -15.68 -27.79
CA LEU A 241 28.66 -16.90 -27.29
C LEU A 241 29.61 -17.59 -26.30
N THR A 242 29.27 -17.63 -25.01
CA THR A 242 29.83 -18.62 -24.09
C THR A 242 28.73 -19.44 -23.42
N LYS A 243 28.69 -20.70 -23.82
CA LYS A 243 27.96 -21.78 -23.17
C LYS A 243 28.63 -22.07 -21.82
N SER A 244 28.13 -21.51 -20.72
CA SER A 244 28.28 -22.14 -19.40
C SER A 244 27.36 -21.50 -18.34
N PRO A 245 26.69 -22.30 -17.49
CA PRO A 245 25.97 -21.79 -16.33
C PRO A 245 26.98 -21.46 -15.23
N LEU A 246 26.79 -20.35 -14.51
CA LEU A 246 27.64 -19.83 -13.42
C LEU A 246 28.72 -18.81 -13.84
N SER A 247 28.32 -17.58 -14.14
CA SER A 247 28.93 -16.34 -13.59
C SER A 247 28.21 -15.07 -14.11
N PRO A 248 28.21 -13.97 -13.34
CA PRO A 248 27.34 -12.82 -13.60
C PRO A 248 27.95 -11.90 -14.66
N ILE A 249 27.22 -11.63 -15.73
CA ILE A 249 27.61 -10.62 -16.73
C ILE A 249 27.50 -9.24 -16.09
N LYS A 250 28.66 -8.74 -15.66
CA LYS A 250 28.90 -7.33 -15.36
C LYS A 250 28.98 -6.60 -16.71
N CYS A 251 27.86 -6.09 -17.21
CA CYS A 251 27.84 -5.17 -18.35
C CYS A 251 27.00 -3.93 -18.03
N LEU A 252 27.69 -2.78 -18.04
CA LEU A 252 27.21 -1.41 -18.18
C LEU A 252 26.34 -0.83 -17.04
N ILE A 253 27.00 -0.47 -15.92
CA ILE A 253 26.48 0.56 -15.00
C ILE A 253 27.25 1.89 -15.15
N ASP A 254 28.37 1.95 -15.86
CA ASP A 254 29.08 3.21 -16.08
C ASP A 254 28.67 3.84 -17.41
N SER A 255 27.55 4.59 -17.41
CA SER A 255 27.33 5.85 -18.15
C SER A 255 25.85 6.26 -18.15
N MET A 256 25.57 7.35 -17.40
CA MET A 256 24.39 8.23 -17.46
C MET A 256 23.06 7.78 -16.82
#